data_AF-A0A966YTL9-F1
#
_entry.id   AF-A0A966YTL9-F1
#
_cell.length_a   1.000
_cell.length_b   1.000
_cell.length_c   1.000
_cell.angle_alpha   90.00
_cell.angle_beta   90.00
_cell.angle_gamma   90.00
#
_symmetry.space_group_name_H-M   'P 1'
#
loop_
_entity.id
_entity.type
_entity.pdbx_description
1 polymer ?
#
loop_
_entity_poly.entity_id
_entity_poly.type
_entity_poly.pdbx_seq_one_letter_code
_entity_poly.pdbx_strand_id
1 'polypeptide(L)'
;MNFSRNTAMPAVLAISIGLTLFAGCGGGDLIAEATAKADGACECDNFECTTDFIAWFNKVSITRESDLEALGETGFNAYLEQSLRAGDCQNALR
;
A
#
# COMPACT_ATOMS: atom_id res chain seq x y z
N MET A 1 35.04 9.77 24.73
CA MET A 1 33.82 9.30 25.44
C MET A 1 32.82 10.44 25.44
N ASN A 2 31.53 10.09 25.27
CA ASN A 2 30.31 10.91 25.34
C ASN A 2 29.88 11.68 24.08
N PHE A 3 29.12 10.99 23.22
CA PHE A 3 28.01 11.60 22.48
C PHE A 3 26.71 11.15 23.15
N SER A 4 26.02 12.09 23.80
CA SER A 4 24.72 11.86 24.44
C SER A 4 23.60 12.46 23.58
N ARG A 5 22.71 11.56 23.18
CA ARG A 5 21.37 11.68 22.60
C ARG A 5 20.73 13.07 22.58
N ASN A 6 20.34 13.51 21.37
CA ASN A 6 19.06 14.18 21.14
C ASN A 6 18.33 13.44 20.01
N THR A 7 17.17 12.91 20.38
CA THR A 7 16.16 12.22 19.58
C THR A 7 15.34 13.21 18.73
N ALA A 8 14.73 12.66 17.69
CA ALA A 8 13.67 13.22 16.84
C ALA A 8 14.09 14.21 15.73
N MET A 9 14.46 13.64 14.59
CA MET A 9 14.19 14.26 13.28
C MET A 9 13.17 13.35 12.58
N PRO A 10 11.99 13.85 12.16
CA PRO A 10 11.09 13.10 11.32
C PRO A 10 11.67 13.14 9.91
N ALA A 11 12.65 12.28 9.65
CA ALA A 11 13.09 12.04 8.29
C ALA A 11 12.02 11.17 7.64
N VAL A 12 11.03 11.87 7.07
CA VAL A 12 10.20 11.43 5.95
C VAL A 12 11.10 10.61 5.04
N LEU A 13 11.06 9.29 5.21
CA LEU A 13 11.58 8.36 4.23
C LEU A 13 10.61 8.49 3.07
N ALA A 14 10.92 9.43 2.19
CA ALA A 14 10.37 9.52 0.86
C ALA A 14 10.49 8.13 0.24
N ILE A 15 9.40 7.37 0.27
CA ILE A 15 9.29 6.14 -0.48
C ILE A 15 9.16 6.60 -1.93
N SER A 16 10.32 6.79 -2.56
CA SER A 16 10.45 6.90 -4.00
C SER A 16 10.06 5.55 -4.58
N ILE A 17 8.76 5.28 -4.66
CA ILE A 17 8.23 4.17 -5.44
C ILE A 17 8.40 4.61 -6.89
N GLY A 18 9.48 4.14 -7.49
CA GLY A 18 9.70 4.21 -8.92
C GLY A 18 8.59 3.45 -9.64
N LEU A 19 7.44 4.11 -9.86
CA LEU A 19 6.44 3.63 -10.79
C LEU A 19 6.85 4.07 -12.21
N THR A 20 8.00 3.54 -12.65
CA THR A 20 8.32 3.54 -14.07
C THR A 20 7.37 2.57 -14.77
N LEU A 21 6.45 3.18 -15.53
CA LEU A 21 5.78 2.61 -16.70
C LEU A 21 5.08 1.26 -16.51
N PHE A 22 3.79 1.30 -16.24
CA PHE A 22 2.86 0.61 -17.14
C PHE A 22 1.94 1.65 -17.78
N ALA A 23 2.43 2.26 -18.86
CA ALA A 23 1.59 2.86 -19.89
C ALA A 23 0.86 1.71 -20.60
N GLY A 24 -0.14 1.14 -19.94
CA GLY A 24 -0.95 0.02 -20.40
C GLY A 24 -2.41 0.31 -20.10
N CYS A 25 -3.15 0.60 -21.18
CA CYS A 25 -4.59 0.82 -21.26
C CYS A 25 -5.40 0.18 -20.10
N GLY A 26 -6.05 1.02 -19.27
CA GLY A 26 -7.14 0.63 -18.37
C GLY A 26 -6.78 0.02 -17.00
N GLY A 27 -5.69 -0.73 -16.88
CA GLY A 27 -5.36 -1.48 -15.64
C GLY A 27 -4.46 -0.77 -14.63
N GLY A 28 -3.65 0.21 -15.06
CA GLY A 28 -2.68 0.87 -14.19
C GLY A 28 -3.28 1.68 -13.03
N ASP A 29 -4.52 2.12 -13.18
CA ASP A 29 -5.22 2.96 -12.19
C ASP A 29 -5.47 2.20 -10.88
N LEU A 30 -5.83 0.93 -10.97
CA LEU A 30 -6.17 0.07 -9.84
C LEU A 30 -4.92 -0.29 -9.00
N ILE A 31 -3.79 -0.51 -9.67
CA ILE A 31 -2.50 -0.77 -9.01
C ILE A 31 -2.01 0.52 -8.33
N ALA A 32 -2.13 1.67 -8.99
CA ALA A 32 -1.76 2.95 -8.39
C ALA A 32 -2.63 3.28 -7.16
N GLU A 33 -3.95 3.03 -7.23
CA GLU A 33 -4.85 3.17 -6.09
C GLU A 33 -4.47 2.21 -4.96
N ALA A 34 -4.18 0.94 -5.28
CA ALA A 34 -3.73 -0.05 -4.30
C ALA A 34 -2.42 0.36 -3.60
N THR A 35 -1.45 0.90 -4.34
CA THR A 35 -0.21 1.42 -3.75
C THR A 35 -0.50 2.57 -2.77
N ALA A 36 -1.33 3.54 -3.16
CA ALA A 36 -1.69 4.65 -2.28
C ALA A 36 -2.43 4.18 -1.01
N LYS A 37 -3.24 3.11 -1.12
CA LYS A 37 -3.94 2.52 0.04
C LYS A 37 -2.98 1.78 0.96
N ALA A 38 -2.01 1.07 0.41
CA ALA A 38 -0.96 0.42 1.19
C ALA A 38 -0.06 1.43 1.90
N ASP A 39 0.33 2.52 1.21
CA ASP A 39 1.09 3.61 1.83
C ASP A 39 0.31 4.24 2.98
N GLY A 40 -0.96 4.58 2.77
CA GLY A 40 -1.81 5.14 3.83
C GLY A 40 -1.99 4.21 5.03
N ALA A 41 -2.09 2.89 4.81
CA ALA A 41 -2.11 1.91 5.90
C ALA A 41 -0.80 1.87 6.70
N CYS A 42 0.34 2.07 6.03
CA CYS A 42 1.65 2.09 6.67
C CYS A 42 1.99 3.43 7.36
N GLU A 43 1.30 4.51 7.00
CA GLU A 43 1.39 5.82 7.66
C GLU A 43 0.50 5.91 8.93
N CYS A 44 -0.38 4.93 9.16
CA CYS A 44 -1.23 4.89 10.34
C CYS A 44 -0.44 4.63 11.63
N ASP A 45 -0.76 5.40 12.67
CA ASP A 45 -0.16 5.24 14.01
C ASP A 45 -0.88 4.21 14.89
N ASN A 46 -2.04 3.68 14.45
CA ASN A 46 -2.83 2.71 15.22
C ASN A 46 -3.61 1.74 14.32
N PHE A 47 -4.03 0.61 14.90
CA PHE A 47 -4.75 -0.44 14.19
C PHE A 47 -6.07 0.07 13.58
N GLU A 48 -6.83 0.90 14.30
CA GLU A 48 -8.13 1.41 13.83
C GLU A 48 -8.02 2.24 12.54
N CYS A 49 -6.95 3.04 12.39
CA CYS A 49 -6.68 3.81 11.18
C CYS A 49 -6.47 2.89 9.95
N THR A 50 -5.82 1.74 10.14
CA THR A 50 -5.56 0.80 9.03
C THR A 50 -6.82 0.09 8.52
N THR A 51 -7.87 0.01 9.34
CA THR A 51 -9.08 -0.78 9.04
C THR A 51 -9.78 -0.32 7.77
N ASP A 52 -9.82 1.00 7.51
CA ASP A 52 -10.45 1.56 6.30
C ASP A 52 -9.69 1.21 5.02
N PHE A 53 -8.36 1.14 5.10
CA PHE A 53 -7.51 0.73 3.98
C PHE A 53 -7.68 -0.77 3.68
N ILE A 54 -7.69 -1.61 4.71
CA ILE A 54 -7.94 -3.06 4.54
C ILE A 54 -9.37 -3.33 4.04
N ALA A 55 -10.35 -2.57 4.53
CA ALA A 55 -11.73 -2.66 4.03
C ALA A 55 -11.83 -2.30 2.54
N TRP A 56 -11.03 -1.35 2.06
CA TRP A 56 -10.96 -1.03 0.63
C TRP A 56 -10.43 -2.22 -0.18
N PHE A 57 -9.33 -2.86 0.23
CA PHE A 57 -8.79 -4.05 -0.47
C PHE A 57 -9.82 -5.18 -0.52
N ASN A 58 -10.48 -5.48 0.60
CA ASN A 58 -11.54 -6.49 0.65
C ASN A 58 -12.71 -6.13 -0.29
N LYS A 59 -13.11 -4.87 -0.32
CA LYS A 59 -14.19 -4.40 -1.19
C LYS A 59 -13.81 -4.54 -2.67
N VAL A 60 -12.59 -4.18 -3.05
CA VAL A 60 -12.11 -4.31 -4.43
C VAL A 60 -12.09 -5.78 -4.87
N SER A 61 -11.57 -6.66 -4.03
CA SER A 61 -11.53 -8.11 -4.30
C SER A 61 -12.91 -8.75 -4.49
N ILE A 62 -13.99 -8.11 -4.00
CA ILE A 62 -15.37 -8.61 -4.15
C ILE A 62 -16.13 -7.87 -5.26
N THR A 63 -15.96 -6.55 -5.37
CA THR A 63 -16.81 -5.69 -6.23
C THR A 63 -16.18 -5.36 -7.57
N ARG A 64 -14.86 -5.58 -7.72
CA ARG A 64 -14.09 -5.25 -8.93
C ARG A 64 -13.29 -6.46 -9.42
N GLU A 65 -13.82 -7.66 -9.24
CA GLU A 65 -13.18 -8.92 -9.68
C GLU A 65 -12.83 -8.88 -11.17
N SER A 66 -13.74 -8.40 -12.03
CA SER A 66 -13.49 -8.26 -13.47
C SER A 66 -12.38 -7.26 -13.81
N ASP A 67 -12.21 -6.20 -13.01
CA ASP A 67 -11.11 -5.26 -13.20
C ASP A 67 -9.77 -5.90 -12.81
N LEU A 68 -9.77 -6.68 -11.71
CA LEU A 68 -8.61 -7.45 -11.26
C LEU A 68 -8.21 -8.53 -12.27
N GLU A 69 -9.17 -9.22 -12.87
CA GLU A 69 -8.91 -10.15 -13.98
C GLU A 69 -8.33 -9.44 -15.20
N ALA A 70 -8.83 -8.23 -15.52
CA ALA A 70 -8.34 -7.42 -16.63
C ALA A 70 -6.89 -6.92 -16.45
N LEU A 71 -6.37 -6.91 -15.21
CA LEU A 71 -4.95 -6.62 -14.94
C LEU A 71 -4.01 -7.72 -15.46
N GLY A 72 -4.51 -8.93 -15.68
CA GLY A 72 -3.71 -10.12 -15.93
C GLY A 72 -2.86 -10.52 -14.72
N GLU A 73 -2.10 -11.61 -14.87
CA GLU A 73 -1.33 -12.22 -13.77
C GLU A 73 -0.34 -11.24 -13.12
N THR A 74 0.42 -10.48 -13.93
CA THR A 74 1.41 -9.53 -13.42
C THR A 74 0.78 -8.39 -12.63
N GLY A 75 -0.33 -7.83 -13.13
CA GLY A 75 -0.98 -6.71 -12.46
C GLY A 75 -1.78 -7.16 -11.23
N PHE A 76 -2.37 -8.36 -11.25
CA PHE A 76 -2.98 -8.97 -10.08
C PHE A 76 -1.95 -9.25 -8.98
N ASN A 77 -0.77 -9.78 -9.32
CA ASN A 77 0.31 -9.99 -8.35
C ASN A 77 0.78 -8.67 -7.74
N ALA A 78 0.93 -7.61 -8.54
CA ALA A 78 1.28 -6.28 -8.03
C ALA A 78 0.20 -5.73 -7.07
N TYR A 79 -1.09 -5.91 -7.39
CA TYR A 79 -2.19 -5.58 -6.47
C TYR A 79 -2.11 -6.38 -5.16
N LEU A 80 -1.87 -7.69 -5.26
CA LEU A 80 -1.76 -8.59 -4.11
C LEU A 80 -0.60 -8.21 -3.19
N GLU A 81 0.55 -7.85 -3.76
CA GLU A 81 1.72 -7.34 -3.00
C GLU A 81 1.35 -6.10 -2.17
N GLN A 82 0.58 -5.16 -2.73
CA GLN A 82 0.12 -3.99 -1.97
C GLN A 82 -0.88 -4.37 -0.88
N SER A 83 -1.80 -5.30 -1.16
CA SER A 83 -2.75 -5.80 -0.16
C SER A 83 -2.04 -6.48 1.01
N LEU A 84 -1.01 -7.29 0.75
CA LEU A 84 -0.21 -7.94 1.77
C LEU A 84 0.57 -6.92 2.59
N ARG A 85 1.20 -5.94 1.93
CA ARG A 85 1.94 -4.86 2.59
C ARG A 85 1.05 -4.06 3.55
N ALA A 86 -0.18 -3.73 3.14
CA ALA A 86 -1.13 -3.06 4.02
C ALA A 86 -1.47 -3.90 5.26
N GLY A 87 -1.64 -5.22 5.08
CA GLY A 87 -1.87 -6.18 6.15
C GLY A 87 -0.69 -6.31 7.11
N ASP A 88 0.55 -6.32 6.59
CA ASP A 88 1.77 -6.36 7.40
C ASP A 88 1.90 -5.10 8.27
N CYS A 89 1.61 -3.92 7.69
CA CYS A 89 1.61 -2.66 8.42
C CYS A 89 0.53 -2.63 9.52
N GLN A 90 -0.68 -3.12 9.23
CA GLN A 90 -1.72 -3.30 10.25
C GLN A 90 -1.27 -4.27 11.36
N ASN A 91 -0.65 -5.40 11.00
CA ASN A 91 -0.21 -6.40 11.96
C ASN A 91 0.92 -5.88 12.86
N ALA A 92 1.78 -4.99 12.37
CA ALA A 92 2.83 -4.35 13.16
C ALA A 92 2.29 -3.41 14.26
N LEU A 93 1.03 -2.95 14.14
CA LEU A 93 0.36 -2.06 15.09
C LEU A 93 -0.47 -2.81 16.15
N ARG A 94 -0.48 -4.14 16.10
CA ARG A 94 -1.21 -5.03 17.03
C ARG A 94 -0.31 -5.55 18.15
#